data_AF-A0A1F8CTK5-F1
#
_entry.id   AF-A0A1F8CTK5-F1
#
_cell.length_a   1.000
_cell.length_b   1.000
_cell.length_c   1.000
_cell.angle_alpha   90.00
_cell.angle_beta   90.00
_cell.angle_gamma   90.00
#
_symmetry.space_group_name_H-M   'P 1'
#
loop_
_entity.id
_entity.type
_entity.pdbx_description
1 polymer ?
#
loop_
_entity_poly.entity_id
_entity_poly.type
_entity_poly.pdbx_seq_one_letter_code
_entity_poly.pdbx_strand_id
1 'polypeptide(L)'
;MDKITKQKGQKVIRQQNVLESLKGIGAGTTNTIKKDLLAESSQDLLRELLGTRIEKKYSGEIAPGEALEIGDVFSGKKEANEKLRGQIALERRLVEEEKRRVEEKGNELKLQLHALMQEVYELAKTTQGLGEQVEVATMQAPANPGVYHVIFFEKLLEFVKSFRKKIEDAQVWLHSSNKRSEKKNYWAMYKKKGSSFLLAPDHYLQRSAG
;
A
#
# COMPACT_ATOMS: atom_id res chain seq x y z
N MET A 1 -51.91 -22.26 -15.93
CA MET A 1 -50.48 -22.35 -16.29
C MET A 1 -49.67 -22.34 -15.00
N ASP A 2 -48.94 -23.43 -14.80
CA ASP A 2 -48.13 -23.74 -13.64
C ASP A 2 -46.82 -22.93 -13.54
N LYS A 3 -46.47 -22.61 -12.28
CA LYS A 3 -45.16 -22.60 -11.61
C LYS A 3 -43.95 -21.84 -12.22
N ILE A 4 -43.25 -21.12 -11.31
CA ILE A 4 -41.81 -21.21 -10.93
C ILE A 4 -41.36 -19.80 -10.43
N THR A 5 -41.31 -19.49 -9.11
CA THR A 5 -40.14 -19.55 -8.18
C THR A 5 -38.81 -19.06 -8.80
N LYS A 6 -37.89 -18.32 -8.18
CA LYS A 6 -37.47 -18.20 -6.78
C LYS A 6 -36.48 -17.02 -6.64
N GLN A 7 -36.36 -16.52 -5.42
CA GLN A 7 -35.56 -15.41 -4.91
C GLN A 7 -34.03 -15.51 -5.16
N LYS A 8 -33.38 -14.38 -5.47
CA LYS A 8 -31.92 -14.20 -5.35
C LYS A 8 -31.59 -13.69 -3.93
N GLY A 9 -30.93 -14.54 -3.14
CA GLY A 9 -30.48 -14.21 -1.78
C GLY A 9 -29.31 -13.23 -1.77
N GLN A 10 -29.48 -12.11 -1.07
CA GLN A 10 -28.41 -11.23 -0.63
C GLN A 10 -27.49 -11.97 0.36
N LYS A 11 -26.18 -12.01 0.08
CA LYS A 11 -25.18 -12.47 1.04
C LYS A 11 -24.94 -11.37 2.07
N VAL A 12 -25.53 -11.54 3.25
CA VAL A 12 -25.20 -10.78 4.47
C VAL A 12 -23.83 -11.23 4.93
N ILE A 13 -22.83 -10.34 4.88
CA ILE A 13 -21.52 -10.55 5.51
C ILE A 13 -21.74 -10.44 7.02
N ARG A 14 -21.88 -11.59 7.70
CA ARG A 14 -21.89 -11.66 9.16
C ARG A 14 -20.45 -11.53 9.66
N GLN A 15 -20.19 -10.49 10.46
CA GLN A 15 -18.98 -10.39 11.24
C GLN A 15 -18.99 -11.54 12.27
N GLN A 16 -18.00 -12.41 12.19
CA GLN A 16 -17.89 -13.56 13.09
C GLN A 16 -17.48 -13.08 14.48
N ASN A 17 -18.26 -13.43 15.48
CA ASN A 17 -17.91 -13.20 16.88
C ASN A 17 -16.73 -14.10 17.26
N VAL A 18 -15.81 -13.59 18.08
CA VAL A 18 -14.63 -14.32 18.58
C VAL A 18 -15.03 -15.64 19.26
N LEU A 19 -16.22 -15.68 19.90
CA LEU A 19 -16.78 -16.89 20.50
C LEU A 19 -17.16 -17.97 19.47
N GLU A 20 -17.52 -17.58 18.26
CA GLU A 20 -17.86 -18.49 17.16
C GLU A 20 -16.60 -19.11 16.52
N SER A 21 -15.49 -18.36 16.50
CA SER A 21 -14.18 -18.92 16.12
C SER A 21 -13.64 -19.93 17.13
N LEU A 22 -13.93 -19.77 18.43
CA LEU A 22 -13.60 -20.78 19.44
C LEU A 22 -14.47 -22.03 19.32
N LYS A 23 -15.74 -21.89 18.90
CA LYS A 23 -16.64 -23.04 18.66
C LYS A 23 -16.16 -23.93 17.51
N GLY A 24 -15.51 -23.35 16.49
CA GLY A 24 -14.89 -24.09 15.38
C GLY A 24 -13.69 -24.95 15.77
N ILE A 25 -13.03 -24.65 16.91
CA ILE A 25 -11.86 -25.37 17.42
C ILE A 25 -12.26 -26.64 18.22
N GLY A 26 -13.53 -26.78 18.62
CA GLY A 26 -13.96 -27.84 19.55
C GLY A 26 -14.12 -29.25 18.98
N ALA A 27 -14.17 -29.44 17.66
CA ALA A 27 -14.59 -30.72 17.07
C ALA A 27 -13.46 -31.60 16.48
N GLY A 28 -12.24 -31.07 16.26
CA GLY A 28 -11.19 -31.77 15.50
C GLY A 28 -9.81 -31.92 16.14
N THR A 29 -9.59 -31.32 17.31
CA THR A 29 -8.24 -31.12 17.88
C THR A 29 -8.13 -31.57 19.34
N THR A 30 -9.05 -32.40 19.81
CA THR A 30 -9.24 -32.70 21.24
C THR A 30 -8.16 -33.59 21.85
N ASN A 31 -7.40 -34.38 21.08
CA ASN A 31 -6.39 -35.28 21.66
C ASN A 31 -4.97 -34.69 21.62
N THR A 32 -4.64 -33.90 20.62
CA THR A 32 -3.30 -33.29 20.47
C THR A 32 -3.17 -32.03 21.32
N ILE A 33 -4.20 -31.18 21.35
CA ILE A 33 -4.20 -29.95 22.18
C ILE A 33 -4.29 -30.28 23.67
N LYS A 34 -5.02 -31.35 24.06
CA LYS A 34 -5.04 -31.77 25.47
C LYS A 34 -3.65 -32.20 25.94
N LYS A 35 -2.88 -32.91 25.12
CA LYS A 35 -1.55 -33.39 25.51
C LYS A 35 -0.51 -32.26 25.53
N ASP A 36 -0.56 -31.35 24.56
CA ASP A 36 0.40 -30.24 24.44
C ASP A 36 0.08 -29.04 25.35
N LEU A 37 -1.20 -28.81 25.69
CA LEU A 37 -1.52 -27.84 26.74
C LEU A 37 -1.27 -28.43 28.13
N LEU A 38 -1.68 -29.68 28.41
CA LEU A 38 -1.50 -30.26 29.74
C LEU A 38 -0.04 -30.64 30.06
N ALA A 39 0.84 -30.73 29.06
CA ALA A 39 2.26 -30.94 29.28
C ALA A 39 2.93 -29.63 29.73
N GLU A 40 2.94 -29.43 31.04
CA GLU A 40 3.84 -28.57 31.81
C GLU A 40 3.61 -27.04 31.70
N SER A 41 3.57 -26.40 30.53
CA SER A 41 3.57 -24.92 30.49
C SER A 41 2.21 -24.25 30.77
N SER A 42 1.08 -24.88 30.40
CA SER A 42 -0.25 -24.28 30.64
C SER A 42 -0.83 -24.57 32.02
N GLN A 43 -0.32 -25.60 32.70
CA GLN A 43 -0.76 -25.92 34.06
C GLN A 43 -0.38 -24.82 35.04
N ASP A 44 0.83 -24.26 34.93
CA ASP A 44 1.29 -23.18 35.78
C ASP A 44 0.51 -21.88 35.57
N LEU A 45 0.15 -21.56 34.31
CA LEU A 45 -0.71 -20.42 33.98
C LEU A 45 -2.12 -20.57 34.56
N LEU A 46 -2.72 -21.76 34.43
CA LEU A 46 -4.05 -22.03 34.99
C LEU A 46 -4.03 -22.03 36.53
N ARG A 47 -2.94 -22.49 37.14
CA ARG A 47 -2.75 -22.50 38.60
C ARG A 47 -2.53 -21.09 39.16
N GLU A 48 -1.82 -20.22 38.45
CA GLU A 48 -1.66 -18.80 38.81
C GLU A 48 -3.00 -18.05 38.67
N LEU A 49 -3.83 -18.40 37.69
CA LEU A 49 -5.19 -17.87 37.52
C LEU A 49 -6.19 -18.37 38.58
N LEU A 50 -6.05 -19.63 39.03
CA LEU A 50 -6.93 -20.28 40.02
C LEU A 50 -6.50 -20.07 41.49
N GLY A 51 -5.38 -19.38 41.73
CA GLY A 51 -4.95 -18.96 43.07
C GLY A 51 -4.52 -20.09 44.02
N THR A 52 -4.30 -21.30 43.53
CA THR A 52 -3.92 -22.45 44.35
C THR A 52 -2.42 -22.42 44.68
N ARG A 53 -2.07 -21.96 45.89
CA ARG A 53 -0.69 -21.99 46.42
C ARG A 53 -0.32 -23.39 46.88
N ILE A 54 0.51 -24.09 46.11
CA ILE A 54 1.20 -25.32 46.54
C ILE A 54 2.70 -25.01 46.61
N GLU A 55 3.40 -25.55 47.62
CA GLU A 55 4.85 -25.40 47.80
C GLU A 55 5.61 -25.80 46.53
N LYS A 56 6.34 -24.83 45.95
CA LYS A 56 7.18 -25.05 44.76
C LYS A 56 8.41 -25.88 45.13
N LYS A 57 8.61 -27.00 44.44
CA LYS A 57 9.85 -27.79 44.52
C LYS A 57 10.91 -27.11 43.64
N TYR A 58 11.95 -26.56 44.26
CA TYR A 58 13.08 -25.97 43.54
C TYR A 58 14.10 -27.07 43.22
N SER A 59 14.31 -27.36 41.93
CA SER A 59 15.38 -28.24 41.45
C SER A 59 16.05 -27.65 40.22
N GLY A 60 17.38 -27.63 40.16
CA GLY A 60 18.14 -27.14 39.01
C GLY A 60 19.64 -27.39 39.18
N GLU A 61 20.37 -27.42 38.06
CA GLU A 61 21.83 -27.54 38.04
C GLU A 61 22.47 -26.15 38.15
N ILE A 62 23.50 -26.02 38.99
CA ILE A 62 24.23 -24.75 39.19
C ILE A 62 25.35 -24.69 38.14
N ALA A 63 25.36 -23.64 37.32
CA ALA A 63 26.44 -23.42 36.36
C ALA A 63 27.73 -22.99 37.08
N PRO A 64 28.92 -23.38 36.60
CA PRO A 64 30.18 -22.99 37.22
C PRO A 64 30.32 -21.47 37.30
N GLY A 65 30.47 -20.94 38.52
CA GLY A 65 30.58 -19.50 38.78
C GLY A 65 29.29 -18.80 39.25
N GLU A 66 28.16 -19.51 39.35
CA GLU A 66 26.91 -18.97 39.91
C GLU A 66 26.85 -19.23 41.43
N ALA A 67 26.75 -18.17 42.24
CA ALA A 67 26.51 -18.29 43.68
C ALA A 67 25.01 -18.39 43.95
N LEU A 68 24.57 -19.52 44.52
CA LEU A 68 23.17 -19.74 44.86
C LEU A 68 22.93 -19.39 46.33
N GLU A 69 22.38 -18.21 46.59
CA GLU A 69 21.96 -17.83 47.94
C GLU A 69 20.59 -18.43 48.25
N ILE A 70 20.56 -19.43 49.14
CA ILE A 70 19.34 -20.19 49.52
C ILE A 70 18.23 -19.23 50.03
N GLY A 71 18.60 -18.16 50.74
CA GLY A 71 17.65 -17.13 51.21
C GLY A 71 16.94 -16.35 50.10
N ASP A 72 17.59 -16.16 48.95
CA ASP A 72 17.01 -15.45 47.81
C ASP A 72 16.08 -16.33 46.94
N VAL A 73 16.23 -17.66 47.03
CA VAL A 73 15.31 -18.63 46.42
C VAL A 73 14.00 -18.71 47.20
N PHE A 74 14.07 -18.87 48.53
CA PHE A 74 12.89 -18.97 49.38
C PHE A 74 12.13 -17.65 49.55
N SER A 75 12.81 -16.50 49.39
CA SER A 75 12.16 -15.18 49.42
C SER A 75 11.45 -14.78 48.11
N GLY A 76 11.50 -15.63 47.07
CA GLY A 76 10.87 -15.36 45.78
C GLY A 76 11.58 -14.31 44.92
N LYS A 77 12.69 -13.74 45.40
CA LYS A 77 13.48 -12.74 44.65
C LYS A 77 14.09 -13.33 43.39
N LYS A 78 14.51 -14.60 43.40
CA LYS A 78 15.05 -15.27 42.19
C LYS A 78 13.99 -15.37 41.09
N GLU A 79 12.76 -15.75 41.42
CA GLU A 79 11.64 -15.79 40.47
C GLU A 79 11.25 -14.39 39.97
N ALA A 80 11.26 -13.38 40.85
CA ALA A 80 11.01 -12.00 40.45
C ALA A 80 12.08 -11.49 39.48
N ASN A 81 13.35 -11.84 39.71
CA ASN A 81 14.48 -11.48 38.85
C ASN A 81 14.41 -12.22 37.51
N GLU A 82 14.00 -13.49 37.51
CA GLU A 82 13.79 -14.27 36.28
C GLU A 82 12.62 -13.74 35.45
N LYS A 83 11.48 -13.43 36.09
CA LYS A 83 10.35 -12.73 35.45
C LYS A 83 10.78 -11.38 34.89
N LEU A 84 11.57 -10.61 35.63
CA LEU A 84 12.10 -9.31 35.19
C LEU A 84 13.03 -9.46 33.98
N ARG A 85 13.93 -10.44 33.99
CA ARG A 85 14.80 -10.76 32.84
C ARG A 85 13.98 -11.15 31.61
N GLY A 86 12.93 -11.95 31.78
CA GLY A 86 11.99 -12.30 30.72
C GLY A 86 11.27 -11.06 30.15
N GLN A 87 10.83 -10.15 31.01
CA GLN A 87 10.21 -8.88 30.60
C GLN A 87 11.18 -7.99 29.81
N ILE A 88 12.41 -7.82 30.30
CA ILE A 88 13.45 -7.02 29.62
C ILE A 88 13.79 -7.63 28.25
N ALA A 89 13.90 -8.96 28.16
CA ALA A 89 14.17 -9.63 26.89
C ALA A 89 13.03 -9.43 25.88
N LEU A 90 11.78 -9.51 26.34
CA LEU A 90 10.61 -9.26 25.51
C LEU A 90 10.55 -7.78 25.05
N GLU A 91 10.79 -6.83 25.95
CA GLU A 91 10.84 -5.40 25.63
C GLU A 91 11.92 -5.10 24.58
N ARG A 92 13.13 -5.62 24.76
CA ARG A 92 14.22 -5.47 23.78
C ARG A 92 13.82 -6.01 22.40
N ARG A 93 13.24 -7.19 22.36
CA ARG A 93 12.75 -7.79 21.11
C ARG A 93 11.67 -6.92 20.45
N LEU A 94 10.73 -6.39 21.21
CA LEU A 94 9.69 -5.50 20.68
C LEU A 94 10.28 -4.22 20.09
N VAL A 95 11.24 -3.60 20.78
CA VAL A 95 11.94 -2.40 20.28
C VAL A 95 12.73 -2.70 19.00
N GLU A 96 13.39 -3.85 18.91
CA GLU A 96 14.09 -4.28 17.69
C GLU A 96 13.11 -4.53 16.53
N GLU A 97 11.99 -5.20 16.79
CA GLU A 97 10.95 -5.44 15.79
C GLU A 97 10.31 -4.12 15.32
N GLU A 98 10.08 -3.17 16.22
CA GLU A 98 9.58 -1.84 15.89
C GLU A 98 10.56 -1.08 14.99
N LYS A 99 11.84 -1.03 15.37
CA LYS A 99 12.89 -0.39 14.55
C LYS A 99 12.94 -0.99 13.15
N ARG A 100 12.93 -2.32 13.04
CA ARG A 100 12.93 -3.00 11.75
C ARG A 100 11.73 -2.61 10.89
N ARG A 101 10.53 -2.57 11.48
CA ARG A 101 9.30 -2.15 10.76
C ARG A 101 9.36 -0.70 10.29
N VAL A 102 9.91 0.20 11.11
CA VAL A 102 10.08 1.62 10.76
C VAL A 102 11.07 1.76 9.60
N GLU A 103 12.19 1.03 9.62
CA GLU A 103 13.16 1.01 8.53
C GLU A 103 12.58 0.42 7.24
N GLU A 104 11.88 -0.71 7.33
CA GLU A 104 11.18 -1.33 6.20
C GLU A 104 10.19 -0.33 5.55
N LYS A 105 9.37 0.35 6.36
CA LYS A 105 8.41 1.36 5.89
C LYS A 105 9.10 2.59 5.30
N GLY A 106 10.19 3.05 5.92
CA GLY A 106 10.98 4.16 5.39
C GLY A 106 11.60 3.84 4.03
N ASN A 107 12.10 2.61 3.84
CA ASN A 107 12.66 2.15 2.58
C ASN A 107 11.57 1.98 1.51
N GLU A 108 10.40 1.45 1.87
CA GLU A 108 9.24 1.36 0.98
C GLU A 108 8.84 2.75 0.46
N LEU A 109 8.73 3.75 1.34
CA LEU A 109 8.41 5.13 0.97
C LEU A 109 9.47 5.75 0.05
N LYS A 110 10.77 5.48 0.30
CA LYS A 110 11.86 5.95 -0.57
C LYS A 110 11.75 5.39 -1.97
N LEU A 111 11.47 4.09 -2.11
CA LEU A 111 11.29 3.45 -3.41
C LEU A 111 10.07 4.01 -4.15
N GLN A 112 8.94 4.16 -3.47
CA GLN A 112 7.73 4.75 -4.05
C GLN A 112 7.98 6.19 -4.53
N LEU A 113 8.65 6.99 -3.70
CA LEU A 113 8.99 8.36 -4.05
C LEU A 113 9.87 8.42 -5.29
N HIS A 114 10.93 7.60 -5.35
CA HIS A 114 11.82 7.55 -6.52
C HIS A 114 11.08 7.18 -7.80
N ALA A 115 10.17 6.19 -7.74
CA ALA A 115 9.37 5.79 -8.89
C ALA A 115 8.47 6.93 -9.38
N LEU A 116 7.76 7.61 -8.45
CA LEU A 116 6.90 8.75 -8.78
C LEU A 116 7.71 9.90 -9.39
N MET A 117 8.86 10.22 -8.83
CA MET A 117 9.73 11.27 -9.34
C MET A 117 10.20 10.98 -10.77
N GLN A 118 10.61 9.74 -11.04
CA GLN A 118 11.02 9.33 -12.38
C GLN A 118 9.86 9.46 -13.38
N GLU A 119 8.66 9.01 -13.02
CA GLU A 119 7.49 9.11 -13.88
C GLU A 119 7.12 10.59 -14.16
N VAL A 120 7.16 11.44 -13.13
CA VAL A 120 6.94 12.88 -13.26
C VAL A 120 7.98 13.52 -14.19
N TYR A 121 9.26 13.17 -14.04
CA TYR A 121 10.34 13.67 -14.87
C TYR A 121 10.18 13.25 -16.35
N GLU A 122 9.89 11.98 -16.60
CA GLU A 122 9.64 11.47 -17.95
C GLU A 122 8.45 12.17 -18.61
N LEU A 123 7.36 12.37 -17.86
CA LEU A 123 6.19 13.11 -18.37
C LEU A 123 6.53 14.57 -18.68
N ALA A 124 7.27 15.24 -17.80
CA ALA A 124 7.64 16.64 -17.99
C ALA A 124 8.56 16.83 -19.20
N LYS A 125 9.49 15.91 -19.45
CA LYS A 125 10.35 15.93 -20.65
C LYS A 125 9.54 15.87 -21.95
N THR A 126 8.43 15.13 -21.95
CA THR A 126 7.53 15.04 -23.11
C THR A 126 6.59 16.25 -23.27
N THR A 127 6.51 17.11 -22.26
CA THR A 127 5.59 18.25 -22.23
C THR A 127 6.36 19.56 -22.46
N GLN A 128 6.21 20.19 -23.63
CA GLN A 128 6.89 21.45 -23.95
C GLN A 128 6.59 22.54 -22.89
N GLY A 129 7.65 23.12 -22.33
CA GLY A 129 7.57 24.23 -21.35
C GLY A 129 7.46 23.81 -19.89
N LEU A 130 7.27 22.53 -19.57
CA LEU A 130 7.15 22.04 -18.19
C LEU A 130 8.42 21.32 -17.67
N GLY A 131 9.31 20.92 -18.58
CA GLY A 131 10.52 20.14 -18.27
C GLY A 131 11.42 20.77 -17.20
N GLU A 132 11.78 22.05 -17.38
CA GLU A 132 12.83 22.70 -16.57
C GLU A 132 12.42 22.87 -15.10
N GLN A 133 11.18 23.29 -14.82
CA GLN A 133 10.70 23.49 -13.46
C GLN A 133 10.41 22.18 -12.73
N VAL A 134 9.93 21.17 -13.46
CA VAL A 134 9.66 19.84 -12.88
C VAL A 134 10.95 19.08 -12.62
N GLU A 135 11.97 19.26 -13.46
CA GLU A 135 13.32 18.72 -13.24
C GLU A 135 13.94 19.26 -11.95
N VAL A 136 13.84 20.59 -11.71
CA VAL A 136 14.29 21.19 -10.45
C VAL A 136 13.53 20.63 -9.25
N ALA A 137 12.21 20.49 -9.35
CA ALA A 137 11.37 19.96 -8.27
C ALA A 137 11.64 18.47 -7.96
N THR A 138 11.97 17.67 -8.97
CA THR A 138 12.37 16.27 -8.78
C THR A 138 13.77 16.17 -8.21
N MET A 139 14.74 17.00 -8.64
CA MET A 139 16.10 16.95 -8.09
C MET A 139 16.21 17.35 -6.61
N GLN A 140 15.26 18.10 -6.06
CA GLN A 140 15.28 18.60 -4.67
C GLN A 140 14.63 17.66 -3.64
N ALA A 141 14.38 16.40 -3.98
CA ALA A 141 13.69 15.49 -3.06
C ALA A 141 14.47 15.24 -1.75
N PRO A 142 13.81 15.28 -0.57
CA PRO A 142 14.47 15.12 0.71
C PRO A 142 14.92 13.68 0.99
N ALA A 143 16.07 13.52 1.66
CA ALA A 143 16.70 12.23 1.96
C ALA A 143 15.86 11.29 2.86
N ASN A 144 14.93 11.85 3.64
CA ASN A 144 14.01 11.09 4.50
C ASN A 144 12.56 11.44 4.13
N PRO A 145 11.97 10.73 3.16
CA PRO A 145 10.65 11.05 2.68
C PRO A 145 9.57 10.55 3.64
N GLY A 146 8.82 11.50 4.19
CA GLY A 146 7.55 11.20 4.87
C GLY A 146 6.39 10.99 3.89
N VAL A 147 5.27 10.47 4.41
CA VAL A 147 4.03 10.22 3.66
C VAL A 147 3.55 11.44 2.86
N TYR A 148 3.73 12.64 3.40
CA TYR A 148 3.39 13.89 2.71
C TYR A 148 4.07 14.03 1.34
N HIS A 149 5.36 13.66 1.24
CA HIS A 149 6.10 13.78 -0.02
C HIS A 149 5.55 12.83 -1.07
N VAL A 150 5.22 11.60 -0.69
CA VAL A 150 4.60 10.63 -1.59
C VAL A 150 3.29 11.18 -2.15
N ILE A 151 2.39 11.66 -1.28
CA ILE A 151 1.12 12.25 -1.69
C ILE A 151 1.32 13.47 -2.59
N PHE A 152 2.29 14.34 -2.25
CA PHE A 152 2.60 15.51 -3.07
C PHE A 152 3.01 15.10 -4.50
N PHE A 153 3.93 14.14 -4.64
CA PHE A 153 4.38 13.68 -5.96
C PHE A 153 3.30 12.90 -6.72
N GLU A 154 2.43 12.14 -6.02
CA GLU A 154 1.24 11.54 -6.64
C GLU A 154 0.31 12.62 -7.24
N LYS A 155 0.06 13.69 -6.48
CA LYS A 155 -0.78 14.80 -6.96
C LYS A 155 -0.13 15.62 -8.06
N LEU A 156 1.18 15.80 -7.99
CA LEU A 156 1.94 16.40 -9.08
C LEU A 156 1.85 15.56 -10.35
N LEU A 157 2.02 14.23 -10.24
CA LEU A 157 1.89 13.31 -11.36
C LEU A 157 0.49 13.35 -11.98
N GLU A 158 -0.56 13.30 -11.16
CA GLU A 158 -1.96 13.42 -11.58
C GLU A 158 -2.20 14.75 -12.33
N PHE A 159 -1.66 15.84 -11.81
CA PHE A 159 -1.73 17.16 -12.43
C PHE A 159 -1.05 17.18 -13.80
N VAL A 160 0.21 16.72 -13.91
CA VAL A 160 0.98 16.70 -15.17
C VAL A 160 0.28 15.83 -16.22
N LYS A 161 -0.26 14.65 -15.83
CA LYS A 161 -1.08 13.79 -16.70
C LYS A 161 -2.31 14.54 -17.24
N SER A 162 -3.05 15.20 -16.36
CA SER A 162 -4.25 15.96 -16.74
C SER A 162 -3.93 17.13 -17.67
N PHE A 163 -2.80 17.81 -17.43
CA PHE A 163 -2.33 18.94 -18.22
C PHE A 163 -1.95 18.50 -19.63
N ARG A 164 -1.18 17.41 -19.76
CA ARG A 164 -0.82 16.83 -21.05
C ARG A 164 -2.05 16.48 -21.89
N LYS A 165 -3.02 15.79 -21.29
CA LYS A 165 -4.27 15.43 -21.97
C LYS A 165 -5.00 16.67 -22.52
N LYS A 166 -5.06 17.75 -21.74
CA LYS A 166 -5.66 19.01 -22.17
C LYS A 166 -4.91 19.67 -23.32
N ILE A 167 -3.58 19.58 -23.34
CA ILE A 167 -2.76 20.07 -24.47
C ILE A 167 -3.08 19.27 -25.74
N GLU A 168 -3.10 17.95 -25.64
CA GLU A 168 -3.42 17.07 -26.78
C GLU A 168 -4.83 17.37 -27.33
N ASP A 169 -5.82 17.52 -26.45
CA ASP A 169 -7.19 17.89 -26.83
C ASP A 169 -7.24 19.27 -27.52
N ALA A 170 -6.50 20.26 -27.00
CA ALA A 170 -6.41 21.58 -27.60
C ALA A 170 -5.75 21.54 -28.99
N GLN A 171 -4.71 20.71 -29.17
CA GLN A 171 -4.04 20.53 -30.45
C GLN A 171 -4.99 19.91 -31.49
N VAL A 172 -5.75 18.87 -31.11
CA VAL A 172 -6.76 18.25 -31.98
C VAL A 172 -7.84 19.27 -32.36
N TRP A 173 -8.32 20.03 -31.39
CA TRP A 173 -9.32 21.07 -31.62
C TRP A 173 -8.81 22.14 -32.59
N LEU A 174 -7.61 22.69 -32.36
CA LEU A 174 -6.96 23.67 -33.24
C LEU A 174 -6.76 23.13 -34.65
N HIS A 175 -6.26 21.90 -34.78
CA HIS A 175 -6.07 21.27 -36.09
C HIS A 175 -7.41 21.14 -36.85
N SER A 176 -8.46 20.69 -36.17
CA SER A 176 -9.80 20.57 -36.76
C SER A 176 -10.40 21.93 -37.16
N SER A 177 -10.17 22.95 -36.33
CA SER A 177 -10.64 24.32 -36.56
C SER A 177 -9.92 24.94 -37.75
N ASN A 178 -8.60 24.81 -37.82
CA ASN A 178 -7.78 25.29 -38.93
C ASN A 178 -8.18 24.60 -40.25
N LYS A 179 -8.34 23.27 -40.25
CA LYS A 179 -8.81 22.51 -41.43
C LYS A 179 -10.20 22.95 -41.90
N ARG A 180 -11.10 23.32 -40.97
CA ARG A 180 -12.41 23.88 -41.29
C ARG A 180 -12.28 25.29 -41.88
N SER A 181 -11.38 26.12 -41.34
CA SER A 181 -11.10 27.47 -41.85
C SER A 181 -10.53 27.45 -43.27
N GLU A 182 -9.58 26.54 -43.55
CA GLU A 182 -9.01 26.32 -44.89
C GLU A 182 -10.10 25.96 -45.91
N LYS A 183 -11.01 25.05 -45.56
CA LYS A 183 -12.17 24.72 -46.42
C LYS A 183 -13.06 25.94 -46.66
N LYS A 184 -13.29 26.78 -45.65
CA LYS A 184 -14.06 28.03 -45.83
C LYS A 184 -13.35 28.99 -46.78
N ASN A 185 -12.04 29.16 -46.66
CA ASN A 185 -11.24 29.98 -47.57
C ASN A 185 -11.27 29.44 -49.00
N TYR A 186 -11.18 28.12 -49.17
CA TYR A 186 -11.34 27.46 -50.48
C TYR A 186 -12.69 27.78 -51.11
N TRP A 187 -13.79 27.65 -50.36
CA TRP A 187 -15.13 27.99 -50.87
C TRP A 187 -15.34 29.48 -51.12
N ALA A 188 -14.70 30.35 -50.34
CA ALA A 188 -14.70 31.79 -50.59
C ALA A 188 -13.94 32.14 -51.89
N MET A 189 -12.81 31.48 -52.16
CA MET A 189 -12.05 31.64 -53.40
C MET A 189 -12.80 31.11 -54.61
N TYR A 190 -13.48 29.96 -54.47
CA TYR A 190 -14.39 29.44 -55.48
C TYR A 190 -15.51 30.43 -55.82
N LYS A 191 -16.19 31.00 -54.80
CA LYS A 191 -17.25 31.99 -55.03
C LYS A 191 -16.75 33.23 -55.81
N LYS A 192 -15.49 33.63 -55.62
CA LYS A 192 -14.89 34.77 -56.32
C LYS A 192 -14.45 34.45 -57.76
N LYS A 193 -13.85 33.26 -57.98
CA LYS A 193 -13.22 32.89 -59.27
C LYS A 193 -14.07 31.97 -60.16
N GLY A 194 -15.19 31.47 -59.65
CA GLY A 194 -16.15 30.65 -60.38
C GLY A 194 -15.59 29.27 -60.78
N SER A 195 -16.14 28.68 -61.85
CA SER A 195 -15.79 27.34 -62.33
C SER A 195 -14.34 27.18 -62.74
N SER A 196 -13.67 28.26 -63.18
CA SER A 196 -12.24 28.25 -63.54
C SER A 196 -11.34 27.80 -62.38
N PHE A 197 -11.72 28.11 -61.14
CA PHE A 197 -10.99 27.69 -59.94
C PHE A 197 -11.15 26.20 -59.65
N LEU A 198 -12.29 25.59 -59.96
CA LEU A 198 -12.48 24.15 -59.77
C LEU A 198 -11.76 23.31 -60.81
N LEU A 199 -11.58 23.85 -62.01
CA LEU A 199 -10.93 23.17 -63.14
C LEU A 199 -9.41 23.37 -63.16
N ALA A 200 -8.86 24.18 -62.24
CA ALA A 200 -7.43 24.34 -62.12
C ALA A 200 -6.78 22.99 -61.75
N PRO A 201 -5.69 22.57 -62.46
CA PRO A 201 -5.05 21.27 -62.27
C PRO A 201 -4.69 20.98 -60.81
N ASP A 202 -4.22 22.01 -60.09
CA ASP A 202 -3.77 21.91 -58.70
C ASP A 202 -4.91 21.55 -57.74
N HIS A 203 -6.10 22.10 -57.95
CA HIS A 203 -7.27 21.87 -57.10
C HIS A 203 -8.03 20.59 -57.47
N TYR A 204 -7.98 20.20 -58.75
CA TYR A 204 -8.60 18.98 -59.26
C TYR A 204 -7.93 17.72 -58.66
N LEU A 205 -6.60 17.65 -58.69
CA LEU A 205 -5.82 16.52 -58.16
C LEU A 205 -6.00 16.33 -56.66
N GLN A 206 -6.08 17.44 -55.92
CA GLN A 206 -6.29 17.41 -54.47
C GLN A 206 -7.70 16.92 -54.07
N ARG A 207 -8.67 16.95 -55.00
CA ARG A 207 -10.04 16.45 -54.81
C ARG A 207 -10.25 15.03 -55.30
N SER A 208 -9.51 14.61 -56.33
CA SER A 208 -9.60 13.24 -56.88
C SER A 208 -8.82 12.21 -56.06
N ALA A 209 -7.87 12.64 -55.23
CA ALA A 209 -7.07 11.78 -54.36
C ALA A 209 -7.74 11.44 -53.00
N GLY A 210 -9.08 11.53 -52.93
CA GLY A 210 -9.87 11.21 -51.74
C GLY A 210 -10.05 9.71 -51.52
#